data_AF-A0A9D7QBU0-F1
#
_entry.id   AF-A0A9D7QBU0-F1
#
_cell.length_a   1.000
_cell.length_b   1.000
_cell.length_c   1.000
_cell.angle_alpha   90.00
_cell.angle_beta   90.00
_cell.angle_gamma   90.00
#
_symmetry.space_group_name_H-M   'P 1'
#
loop_
_entity.id
_entity.type
_entity.pdbx_description
1 polymer ?
#
loop_
_entity_poly.entity_id
_entity_poly.type
_entity_poly.pdbx_seq_one_letter_code
_entity_poly.pdbx_strand_id
1 'polypeptide(L)'
;MANPVIAPELHPTPESEARQLLALQGERGLKGAIAVLMQQFQVLQTRAQIMLTITTLTLTITGFSGPKIAAAGLFARTAMVLGIISVLASTLLILGGSLRIQWVTQFRAATDLDLVVSILRYRNDKTRLFFAEICLLVAGLACYVASLVAFFIVGEL
;
A
#
# COMPACT_ATOMS: atom_id res chain seq x y z
N MET A 1 10.01 25.37 32.35
CA MET A 1 10.76 24.90 31.17
C MET A 1 9.74 24.56 30.10
N ALA A 2 9.62 25.39 29.07
CA ALA A 2 8.68 25.13 27.97
C ALA A 2 9.17 23.91 27.19
N ASN A 3 8.32 22.89 27.06
CA ASN A 3 8.56 21.76 26.17
C ASN A 3 8.62 22.31 24.74
N PRO A 4 9.74 22.20 24.00
CA PRO A 4 9.77 22.66 22.63
C PRO A 4 8.69 21.90 21.86
N VAL A 5 7.84 22.65 21.16
CA VAL A 5 6.85 22.10 20.24
C VAL A 5 7.64 21.38 19.15
N ILE A 6 7.87 20.08 19.32
CA ILE A 6 8.29 19.20 18.22
C ILE A 6 7.04 19.03 17.36
N ALA A 7 6.69 20.08 16.62
CA ALA A 7 5.91 19.86 15.41
C ALA A 7 6.74 18.87 14.58
N PRO A 8 6.16 17.78 14.07
CA PRO A 8 6.89 16.90 13.17
C PRO A 8 7.19 17.74 11.92
N GLU A 9 8.38 18.35 11.87
CA GLU A 9 8.91 18.90 10.64
C GLU A 9 9.13 17.71 9.72
N LEU A 10 8.09 17.40 8.94
CA LEU A 10 8.23 16.51 7.80
C LEU A 10 9.31 17.12 6.93
N HIS A 11 10.41 16.38 6.76
CA HIS A 11 11.47 16.78 5.86
C HIS A 11 10.88 17.07 4.49
N PRO A 12 10.95 18.31 4.00
CA PRO A 12 10.31 18.69 2.75
C PRO A 12 11.00 18.02 1.55
N THR A 13 12.23 17.51 1.73
CA THR A 13 13.04 16.94 0.66
C THR A 13 13.71 15.62 1.08
N PRO A 14 13.87 14.67 0.15
CA PRO A 14 14.67 13.45 0.38
C PRO A 14 16.11 13.75 0.80
N GLU A 15 16.67 14.90 0.41
CA GLU A 15 18.04 15.32 0.70
C GLU A 15 18.23 15.78 2.16
N SER A 16 17.23 16.46 2.73
CA SER A 16 17.25 16.84 4.15
C SER A 16 17.04 15.62 5.03
N GLU A 17 16.13 14.71 4.63
CA GLU A 17 15.92 13.43 5.30
C GLU A 17 17.19 12.57 5.25
N ALA A 18 17.86 12.47 4.09
CA ALA A 18 19.10 11.69 3.96
C ALA A 18 20.23 12.23 4.84
N ARG A 19 20.42 13.55 4.87
CA ARG A 19 21.43 14.20 5.73
C ARG A 19 21.16 13.94 7.20
N GLN A 20 19.91 14.08 7.64
CA GLN A 20 19.55 13.80 9.03
C GLN A 20 19.71 12.31 9.35
N LEU A 21 19.26 11.42 8.45
CA LEU A 21 19.36 9.98 8.65
C LEU A 21 20.82 9.56 8.80
N LEU A 22 21.73 10.06 7.97
CA LEU A 22 23.17 9.78 8.09
C LEU A 22 23.76 10.37 9.39
N ALA A 23 23.37 11.59 9.76
CA ALA A 23 23.83 12.24 11.00
C ALA A 23 23.37 11.48 12.26
N LEU A 24 22.14 10.97 12.28
CA LEU A 24 21.57 10.22 13.41
C LEU A 24 22.23 8.85 13.62
N GLN A 25 22.89 8.28 12.61
CA GLN A 25 23.54 6.97 12.72
C GLN A 25 24.95 7.04 13.32
N GLY A 26 25.54 8.24 13.42
CA GLY A 26 26.88 8.43 13.99
C GLY A 26 27.91 7.49 13.36
N GLU A 27 28.55 6.66 14.17
CA GLU A 27 29.57 5.68 13.73
C GLU A 27 29.02 4.57 12.81
N ARG A 28 27.72 4.29 12.84
CA ARG A 28 27.11 3.30 11.92
C ARG A 28 26.96 3.85 10.50
N GLY A 29 26.99 5.17 10.34
CA GLY A 29 26.95 5.88 9.06
C GLY A 29 25.95 5.30 8.06
N LEU A 30 26.44 5.03 6.84
CA LEU A 30 25.64 4.46 5.75
C LEU A 30 25.04 3.08 6.08
N LYS A 31 25.77 2.21 6.79
CA LYS A 31 25.27 0.86 7.13
C LYS A 31 24.03 0.93 8.00
N GLY A 32 24.02 1.83 8.99
CA GLY A 32 22.86 2.09 9.83
C GLY A 32 21.68 2.64 9.04
N ALA A 33 21.93 3.59 8.15
CA ALA A 33 20.90 4.19 7.30
C ALA A 33 20.25 3.15 6.38
N ILE A 34 21.06 2.28 5.73
CA ILE A 34 20.56 1.19 4.89
C ILE A 34 19.70 0.21 5.71
N ALA A 35 20.12 -0.16 6.93
CA ALA A 35 19.36 -1.06 7.78
C ALA A 35 17.96 -0.50 8.12
N VAL A 36 17.88 0.79 8.46
CA VAL A 36 16.59 1.47 8.70
C VAL A 36 15.73 1.48 7.44
N LEU A 37 16.31 1.81 6.28
CA LEU A 37 15.58 1.82 5.01
C LEU A 37 15.05 0.43 4.64
N MET A 38 15.85 -0.62 4.83
CA MET A 38 15.42 -2.01 4.63
C MET A 38 14.23 -2.37 5.51
N GLN A 39 14.22 -1.94 6.78
CA GLN A 39 13.07 -2.15 7.67
C GLN A 39 11.81 -1.44 7.14
N GLN A 40 11.93 -0.22 6.61
CA GLN A 40 10.79 0.48 6.00
C GLN A 40 10.24 -0.25 4.76
N PHE A 41 11.11 -0.82 3.91
CA PHE A 41 10.65 -1.64 2.78
C PHE A 41 9.97 -2.95 3.24
N GLN A 42 10.44 -3.57 4.32
CA GLN A 42 9.77 -4.73 4.91
C GLN A 42 8.35 -4.40 5.41
N VAL A 43 8.16 -3.22 6.00
CA VAL A 43 6.83 -2.74 6.38
C VAL A 43 5.93 -2.59 5.16
N LEU A 44 6.42 -2.00 4.07
CA LEU A 44 5.66 -1.88 2.82
C LEU A 44 5.28 -3.25 2.25
N GLN A 45 6.22 -4.20 2.23
CA GLN A 45 5.99 -5.56 1.77
C GLN A 45 4.94 -6.29 2.62
N THR A 46 5.00 -6.14 3.95
CA THR A 46 4.05 -6.75 4.89
C THR A 46 2.64 -6.22 4.66
N ARG A 47 2.50 -4.91 4.47
CA ARG A 47 1.20 -4.27 4.19
C ARG A 47 0.61 -4.76 2.86
N ALA A 48 1.44 -4.92 1.82
CA ALA A 48 1.01 -5.49 0.55
C ALA A 48 0.49 -6.93 0.71
N GLN A 49 1.15 -7.78 1.51
CA GLN A 49 0.68 -9.15 1.79
C GLN A 49 -0.69 -9.20 2.49
N ILE A 50 -0.93 -8.27 3.44
CA ILE A 50 -2.24 -8.15 4.10
C ILE A 50 -3.32 -7.81 3.06
N MET A 51 -3.05 -6.88 2.13
CA MET A 51 -3.99 -6.53 1.07
C MET A 51 -4.30 -7.69 0.13
N LEU A 52 -3.30 -8.51 -0.22
CA LEU A 52 -3.51 -9.72 -1.02
C LEU A 52 -4.35 -10.76 -0.28
N THR A 53 -4.12 -10.91 1.03
CA THR A 53 -4.95 -11.77 1.88
C THR A 53 -6.41 -11.31 1.87
N ILE A 54 -6.66 -10.02 2.07
CA ILE A 54 -8.02 -9.45 2.04
C ILE A 54 -8.67 -9.70 0.68
N THR A 55 -7.96 -9.44 -0.42
CA THR A 55 -8.47 -9.69 -1.78
C THR A 55 -8.82 -11.16 -1.97
N THR A 56 -7.95 -12.08 -1.55
CA THR A 56 -8.18 -13.52 -1.66
C THR A 56 -9.43 -13.94 -0.89
N LEU A 57 -9.63 -13.40 0.33
CA LEU A 57 -10.84 -13.64 1.12
C LEU A 57 -12.09 -13.10 0.39
N THR A 58 -12.03 -11.89 -0.16
CA THR A 58 -13.15 -11.32 -0.92
C THR A 58 -13.52 -12.20 -2.12
N LEU A 59 -12.53 -12.63 -2.91
CA LEU A 59 -12.77 -13.47 -4.08
C LEU A 59 -13.33 -14.86 -3.71
N THR A 60 -12.83 -15.47 -2.62
CA THR A 60 -13.33 -16.78 -2.18
C THR A 60 -14.76 -16.70 -1.65
N ILE A 61 -15.08 -15.70 -0.80
CA ILE A 61 -16.45 -15.47 -0.32
C ILE A 61 -17.38 -15.21 -1.51
N THR A 62 -16.94 -14.41 -2.48
CA THR A 62 -17.71 -14.15 -3.70
C THR A 62 -17.89 -15.41 -4.55
N GLY A 63 -16.91 -16.31 -4.59
CA GLY A 63 -17.03 -17.60 -5.28
C GLY A 63 -18.18 -18.46 -4.73
N PHE A 64 -18.38 -18.46 -3.41
CA PHE A 64 -19.45 -19.22 -2.77
C PHE A 64 -20.80 -18.50 -2.76
N SER A 65 -20.81 -17.20 -2.46
CA SER A 65 -22.03 -16.41 -2.26
C SER A 65 -22.48 -15.62 -3.50
N GLY A 66 -21.58 -15.39 -4.44
CA GLY A 66 -21.76 -14.53 -5.61
C GLY A 66 -22.93 -14.91 -6.51
N PRO A 67 -23.18 -16.20 -6.84
CA PRO A 67 -24.33 -16.58 -7.66
C PRO A 67 -25.67 -16.17 -7.04
N LYS A 68 -25.80 -16.30 -5.71
CA LYS A 68 -27.01 -15.89 -4.98
C LYS A 68 -27.18 -14.37 -4.98
N ILE A 69 -26.09 -13.65 -4.76
CA ILE A 69 -26.06 -12.17 -4.77
C ILE A 69 -26.42 -11.64 -6.16
N ALA A 70 -25.87 -12.24 -7.22
CA ALA A 70 -26.14 -11.85 -8.59
C ALA A 70 -27.59 -12.10 -9.02
N ALA A 71 -28.26 -13.07 -8.39
CA ALA A 71 -29.66 -13.40 -8.66
C ALA A 71 -30.67 -12.47 -7.96
N ALA A 72 -30.27 -11.77 -6.89
CA ALA A 72 -31.21 -10.95 -6.11
C ALA A 72 -31.62 -9.63 -6.78
N GLY A 73 -30.81 -9.10 -7.70
CA GLY A 73 -31.20 -7.89 -8.41
C GLY A 73 -30.11 -7.28 -9.28
N LEU A 74 -30.52 -6.41 -10.20
CA LEU A 74 -29.63 -5.75 -11.15
C LEU A 74 -28.60 -4.84 -10.44
N PHE A 75 -29.03 -4.14 -9.38
CA PHE A 75 -28.13 -3.27 -8.60
C PHE A 75 -27.06 -4.08 -7.87
N ALA A 76 -27.45 -5.13 -7.12
CA ALA A 76 -26.50 -6.00 -6.43
C ALA A 76 -25.50 -6.61 -7.43
N ARG A 77 -26.00 -7.17 -8.53
CA ARG A 77 -25.14 -7.76 -9.58
C ARG A 77 -24.13 -6.77 -10.15
N THR A 78 -24.56 -5.55 -10.52
CA THR A 78 -23.68 -4.55 -11.15
C THR A 78 -22.66 -4.00 -10.16
N ALA A 79 -23.08 -3.69 -8.93
CA ALA A 79 -22.18 -3.28 -7.86
C ALA A 79 -21.15 -4.38 -7.53
N MET A 80 -21.57 -5.65 -7.46
CA MET A 80 -20.66 -6.78 -7.24
C MET A 80 -19.59 -6.87 -8.33
N VAL A 81 -19.99 -6.81 -9.60
CA VAL A 81 -19.05 -6.89 -10.73
C VAL A 81 -18.05 -5.74 -10.70
N LEU A 82 -18.50 -4.50 -10.49
CA LEU A 82 -17.62 -3.35 -10.37
C LEU A 82 -16.65 -3.47 -9.19
N GLY A 83 -17.16 -3.94 -8.04
CA GLY A 83 -16.35 -4.20 -6.86
C GLY A 83 -15.24 -5.22 -7.11
N ILE A 84 -15.58 -6.38 -7.67
CA ILE A 84 -14.61 -7.44 -7.99
C ILE A 84 -13.56 -6.95 -8.99
N ILE A 85 -13.97 -6.28 -10.07
CA ILE A 85 -13.04 -5.77 -11.08
C ILE A 85 -12.07 -4.77 -10.46
N SER A 86 -12.56 -3.86 -9.61
CA SER A 86 -11.72 -2.89 -8.90
C SER A 86 -10.73 -3.56 -7.93
N VAL A 87 -11.18 -4.56 -7.17
CA VAL A 87 -10.35 -5.35 -6.25
C VAL A 87 -9.26 -6.13 -7.01
N LEU A 88 -9.61 -6.74 -8.14
CA LEU A 88 -8.66 -7.43 -9.01
C LEU A 88 -7.65 -6.47 -9.63
N ALA A 89 -8.11 -5.32 -10.12
CA ALA A 89 -7.22 -4.29 -10.67
C ALA A 89 -6.22 -3.80 -9.63
N SER A 90 -6.66 -3.52 -8.40
CA SER A 90 -5.77 -3.17 -7.29
C SER A 90 -4.75 -4.28 -7.01
N THR A 91 -5.19 -5.54 -6.99
CA THR A 91 -4.30 -6.68 -6.78
C THR A 91 -3.21 -6.79 -7.85
N LEU A 92 -3.58 -6.64 -9.13
CA LEU A 92 -2.61 -6.65 -10.22
C LEU A 92 -1.61 -5.51 -10.11
N LEU A 93 -2.05 -4.32 -9.67
CA LEU A 93 -1.16 -3.20 -9.39
C LEU A 93 -0.22 -3.51 -8.22
N ILE A 94 -0.71 -4.09 -7.13
CA ILE A 94 0.13 -4.49 -5.98
C ILE A 94 1.20 -5.50 -6.40
N LEU A 95 0.83 -6.51 -7.21
CA LEU A 95 1.77 -7.53 -7.73
C LEU A 95 2.81 -6.93 -8.68
N GLY A 96 2.37 -6.08 -9.61
CA GLY A 96 3.25 -5.48 -10.63
C GLY A 96 4.04 -4.28 -10.14
N GLY A 97 3.55 -3.59 -9.11
CA GLY A 97 4.03 -2.32 -8.60
C GLY A 97 4.69 -2.50 -7.24
N SER A 98 3.91 -2.45 -6.17
CA SER A 98 4.43 -2.40 -4.79
C SER A 98 5.26 -3.62 -4.37
N LEU A 99 4.93 -4.83 -4.85
CA LEU A 99 5.71 -6.05 -4.55
C LEU A 99 7.00 -6.17 -5.35
N ARG A 100 7.15 -5.46 -6.48
CA ARG A 100 8.40 -5.41 -7.23
C ARG A 100 9.40 -4.49 -6.54
N ILE A 101 10.04 -5.01 -5.49
CA ILE A 101 11.12 -4.32 -4.79
C ILE A 101 12.44 -4.58 -5.52
N GLN A 102 13.07 -3.53 -6.05
CA GLN A 102 14.47 -3.58 -6.46
C GLN A 102 15.36 -3.73 -5.22
N TRP A 103 16.35 -4.61 -5.29
CA TRP A 103 17.26 -4.85 -4.18
C TRP A 103 18.04 -3.58 -3.86
N VAL A 104 18.09 -3.18 -2.58
CA VAL A 104 18.84 -2.00 -2.14
C VAL A 104 20.33 -2.07 -2.52
N THR A 105 20.86 -3.28 -2.68
CA THR A 105 22.22 -3.56 -3.15
C THR A 105 22.48 -3.19 -4.61
N GLN A 106 21.45 -2.96 -5.42
CA GLN A 106 21.58 -2.57 -6.83
C GLN A 106 21.75 -1.05 -7.01
N PHE A 107 21.46 -0.25 -5.97
CA PHE A 107 21.65 1.18 -6.03
C PHE A 107 23.15 1.50 -5.97
N ARG A 108 23.64 2.28 -6.94
CA ARG A 108 25.02 2.77 -7.00
C ARG A 108 24.98 4.28 -7.15
N ALA A 109 25.73 4.99 -6.32
CA ALA A 109 25.90 6.43 -6.41
C ALA A 109 27.35 6.82 -6.09
N ALA A 110 27.74 8.04 -6.46
CA ALA A 110 29.09 8.55 -6.23
C ALA A 110 29.35 8.87 -4.74
N THR A 111 28.29 9.19 -3.99
CA THR A 111 28.37 9.57 -2.57
C THR A 111 27.36 8.79 -1.73
N ASP A 112 27.67 8.52 -0.47
CA ASP A 112 26.75 7.90 0.50
C ASP A 112 25.44 8.70 0.62
N LEU A 113 25.52 10.03 0.57
CA LEU A 113 24.36 10.91 0.58
C LEU A 113 23.46 10.67 -0.65
N ASP A 114 24.05 10.66 -1.84
CA ASP A 114 23.32 10.46 -3.10
C ASP A 114 22.69 9.07 -3.16
N LEU A 115 23.38 8.06 -2.60
CA LEU A 115 22.85 6.71 -2.49
C LEU A 115 21.59 6.70 -1.63
N VAL A 116 21.65 7.26 -0.42
CA VAL A 116 20.50 7.33 0.49
C VAL A 116 19.34 8.14 -0.12
N VAL A 117 19.64 9.26 -0.77
CA VAL A 117 18.64 10.08 -1.48
C VAL A 117 17.93 9.27 -2.56
N SER A 118 18.68 8.51 -3.37
CA SER A 118 18.09 7.68 -4.44
C SER A 118 17.14 6.60 -3.88
N ILE A 119 17.52 5.96 -2.77
CA ILE A 119 16.70 4.96 -2.09
C ILE A 119 15.44 5.60 -1.48
N LEU A 120 15.56 6.78 -0.87
CA LEU A 120 14.44 7.53 -0.31
C LEU A 120 13.44 7.98 -1.37
N ARG A 121 13.91 8.45 -2.53
CA ARG A 121 13.04 8.79 -3.68
C ARG A 121 12.27 7.56 -4.14
N TYR A 122 12.97 6.45 -4.35
CA TYR A 122 12.36 5.18 -4.73
C TYR A 122 11.30 4.72 -3.71
N ARG A 123 11.59 4.80 -2.41
CA ARG A 123 10.63 4.52 -1.32
C ARG A 123 9.39 5.41 -1.43
N ASN A 124 9.57 6.71 -1.62
CA ASN A 124 8.46 7.66 -1.67
C ASN A 124 7.55 7.41 -2.87
N ASP A 125 8.12 7.12 -4.04
CA ASP A 125 7.35 6.80 -5.24
C ASP A 125 6.55 5.50 -5.05
N LYS A 126 7.16 4.48 -4.46
CA LYS A 126 6.46 3.24 -4.10
C LYS A 126 5.35 3.47 -3.08
N THR A 127 5.57 4.33 -2.09
CA THR A 127 4.55 4.66 -1.08
C THR A 127 3.35 5.37 -1.72
N ARG A 128 3.59 6.28 -2.68
CA ARG A 128 2.51 6.95 -3.43
C ARG A 128 1.72 5.99 -4.29
N LEU A 129 2.41 5.08 -4.99
CA LEU A 129 1.75 4.04 -5.78
C LEU A 129 0.90 3.12 -4.88
N PHE A 130 1.47 2.69 -3.75
CA PHE A 130 0.77 1.87 -2.76
C PHE A 130 -0.48 2.56 -2.19
N PHE A 131 -0.43 3.88 -1.98
CA PHE A 131 -1.61 4.63 -1.55
C PHE A 131 -2.72 4.60 -2.60
N ALA A 132 -2.38 4.77 -3.89
CA ALA A 132 -3.37 4.65 -4.97
C ALA A 132 -3.97 3.24 -5.05
N GLU A 133 -3.14 2.20 -4.87
CA GLU A 133 -3.58 0.80 -4.80
C GLU A 133 -4.57 0.57 -3.64
N ILE A 134 -4.30 1.14 -2.46
CA ILE A 134 -5.21 1.10 -1.30
C ILE A 134 -6.54 1.78 -1.62
N CYS A 135 -6.51 3.00 -2.17
CA CYS A 135 -7.75 3.71 -2.49
C CYS A 135 -8.62 2.91 -3.46
N LEU A 136 -8.01 2.30 -4.47
CA LEU A 136 -8.72 1.46 -5.43
C LEU A 136 -9.27 0.17 -4.79
N LEU A 137 -8.51 -0.46 -3.88
CA LEU A 137 -8.98 -1.63 -3.15
C LEU A 137 -10.18 -1.29 -2.27
N VAL A 138 -10.08 -0.21 -1.49
CA VAL A 138 -11.14 0.24 -0.58
C VAL A 138 -12.41 0.61 -1.35
N ALA A 139 -12.28 1.32 -2.48
CA ALA A 139 -13.41 1.63 -3.34
C ALA A 139 -14.09 0.35 -3.88
N GLY A 140 -13.29 -0.63 -4.32
CA GLY A 140 -13.80 -1.92 -4.78
C GLY A 140 -14.51 -2.72 -3.69
N LEU A 141 -13.91 -2.77 -2.49
CA LEU A 141 -14.51 -3.42 -1.31
C LEU A 141 -15.81 -2.73 -0.89
N ALA A 142 -15.87 -1.40 -0.90
CA ALA A 142 -17.09 -0.66 -0.58
C ALA A 142 -18.22 -0.99 -1.56
N CYS A 143 -17.92 -1.09 -2.86
CA CYS A 143 -18.88 -1.48 -3.88
C CYS A 143 -19.37 -2.93 -3.69
N TYR A 144 -18.46 -3.84 -3.38
CA TYR A 144 -18.80 -5.23 -3.04
C TYR A 144 -19.69 -5.32 -1.79
N VAL A 145 -19.37 -4.59 -0.73
CA VAL A 145 -20.20 -4.53 0.49
C VAL A 145 -21.57 -3.93 0.20
N ALA A 146 -21.66 -2.88 -0.61
CA ALA A 146 -22.94 -2.31 -1.03
C ALA A 146 -23.82 -3.34 -1.76
N SER A 147 -23.22 -4.18 -2.61
CA SER A 147 -23.94 -5.31 -3.23
C SER A 147 -24.45 -6.31 -2.20
N LEU A 148 -23.64 -6.67 -1.20
CA LEU A 148 -24.06 -7.59 -0.14
C LEU A 148 -25.23 -7.01 0.66
N VAL A 149 -25.15 -5.74 1.04
CA VAL A 149 -26.24 -5.04 1.75
C VAL A 149 -27.52 -5.03 0.92
N ALA A 150 -27.41 -4.69 -0.38
CA ALA A 150 -28.56 -4.72 -1.28
C ALA A 150 -29.17 -6.13 -1.41
N PHE A 151 -28.33 -7.18 -1.46
CA PHE A 151 -28.78 -8.57 -1.46
C PHE A 151 -29.61 -8.90 -0.20
N PHE A 152 -29.16 -8.49 0.98
CA PHE A 152 -29.90 -8.75 2.22
C PHE A 152 -31.21 -7.97 2.31
N ILE A 153 -31.21 -6.69 1.90
CA ILE A 153 -32.42 -5.86 1.93
C ILE A 153 -33.49 -6.39 0.96
N VAL A 154 -33.09 -6.83 -0.23
CA VAL A 154 -34.03 -7.32 -1.26
C VAL A 154 -34.39 -8.79 -1.03
N GLY A 155 -33.49 -9.60 -0.46
CA GLY A 155 -33.70 -11.02 -0.23
C GLY A 155 -34.58 -11.36 0.98
N GLU A 156 -34.90 -10.39 1.84
CA GLU A 156 -35.88 -10.53 2.94
C GLU A 156 -37.31 -10.12 2.57
N LEU A 157 -37.55 -9.70 1.31
CA LEU A 157 -38.87 -9.42 0.73
C LEU A 157 -39.32 -10.56 -0.20
#